data_AF-A0A6A6DHW8-F1
#
_entry.id   AF-A0A6A6DHW8-F1
#
_cell.length_a   1.000
_cell.length_b   1.000
_cell.length_c   1.000
_cell.angle_alpha   90.00
_cell.angle_beta   90.00
_cell.angle_gamma   90.00
#
_symmetry.space_group_name_H-M   'P 1'
#
loop_
_entity.id
_entity.type
_entity.pdbx_description
1 polymer ?
#
loop_
_entity_poly.entity_id
_entity_poly.type
_entity_poly.pdbx_seq_one_letter_code
_entity_poly.pdbx_strand_id
1 'polypeptide(L)'
;MKETFLKESLDLGEGKWGPDHTSTLNIVTNLGLLYVDLGRLDEAEKMYQRALQGYEKAWGPDHTSTLSTVNNLGSLYKILGRLDEAEKMYQRALQGKEKAWGPDHTSTLAIVNNLGLFYADLGRLDEAEKMYERAPQGYEKAWGLDHTSTFPTVNNLGLLYADLGRLDEAEKMYQRVLQEYENALGQDVVKAYIPALYTTRNLATLYKQMGGTGQAEEMYTRALHGLEARVLMPRHPSTLTSMNNIAFTFQSQGLNEDAISLM
;
A
#
# COMPACT_ATOMS: atom_id res chain seq x y z
N MET A 1 -8.81 16.05 17.87
CA MET A 1 -7.49 16.53 18.32
C MET A 1 -6.52 16.71 17.16
N LYS A 2 -6.28 15.68 16.30
CA LYS A 2 -5.34 15.77 15.17
C LYS A 2 -5.68 16.85 14.12
N GLU A 3 -6.95 17.02 13.77
CA GLU A 3 -7.39 18.06 12.81
C GLU A 3 -7.13 19.47 13.32
N THR A 4 -7.58 19.78 14.54
CA THR A 4 -7.44 21.10 15.17
C THR A 4 -5.97 21.53 15.21
N PHE A 5 -5.08 20.62 15.63
CA PHE A 5 -3.65 20.87 15.65
C PHE A 5 -3.07 21.22 14.27
N LEU A 6 -3.48 20.50 13.22
CA LEU A 6 -3.01 20.76 11.86
C LEU A 6 -3.54 22.09 11.30
N LYS A 7 -4.78 22.46 11.64
CA LYS A 7 -5.35 23.78 11.27
C LYS A 7 -4.63 24.93 11.95
N GLU A 8 -4.41 24.84 13.27
CA GLU A 8 -3.62 25.84 14.00
C GLU A 8 -2.18 25.94 13.46
N SER A 9 -1.57 24.80 13.15
CA SER A 9 -0.24 24.75 12.53
C SER A 9 -0.22 25.41 11.15
N LEU A 10 -1.30 25.26 10.37
CA LEU A 10 -1.44 25.89 9.06
C LEU A 10 -1.51 27.41 9.20
N ASP A 11 -2.35 27.92 10.09
CA ASP A 11 -2.48 29.36 10.34
C ASP A 11 -1.15 29.98 10.77
N LEU A 12 -0.42 29.31 11.68
CA LEU A 12 0.92 29.72 12.10
C LEU A 12 1.93 29.68 10.95
N GLY A 13 1.89 28.63 10.12
CA GLY A 13 2.77 28.48 8.95
C GLY A 13 2.53 29.56 7.91
N GLU A 14 1.28 29.86 7.60
CA GLU A 14 0.88 30.93 6.68
C GLU A 14 1.34 32.29 7.17
N GLY A 15 1.13 32.62 8.45
CA GLY A 15 1.53 33.90 9.02
C GLY A 15 3.05 34.07 9.12
N LYS A 16 3.78 32.99 9.43
CA LYS A 16 5.24 33.06 9.66
C LYS A 16 6.04 32.95 8.37
N TRP A 17 5.69 32.02 7.49
CA TRP A 17 6.50 31.59 6.35
C TRP A 17 5.82 31.85 5.01
N GLY A 18 4.51 32.12 5.01
CA GLY A 18 3.70 32.33 3.82
C GLY A 18 3.00 31.05 3.33
N PRO A 19 1.97 31.20 2.47
CA PRO A 19 1.11 30.10 2.02
C PRO A 19 1.82 29.10 1.10
N ASP A 20 2.84 29.53 0.35
CA ASP A 20 3.56 28.70 -0.62
C ASP A 20 4.88 28.13 -0.06
N HIS A 21 5.18 28.37 1.21
CA HIS A 21 6.39 27.84 1.83
C HIS A 21 6.29 26.32 2.01
N THR A 22 7.36 25.59 1.73
CA THR A 22 7.40 24.11 1.73
C THR A 22 6.77 23.48 2.97
N SER A 23 7.07 24.00 4.16
CA SER A 23 6.52 23.43 5.38
C SER A 23 5.04 23.75 5.59
N THR A 24 4.56 24.91 5.12
CA THR A 24 3.13 25.24 5.09
C THR A 24 2.41 24.26 4.16
N LEU A 25 2.97 24.03 2.97
CA LEU A 25 2.44 23.07 2.01
C LEU A 25 2.49 21.60 2.51
N ASN A 26 3.49 21.24 3.33
CA ASN A 26 3.54 19.93 3.99
C ASN A 26 2.34 19.78 4.95
N ILE A 27 1.99 20.83 5.70
CA ILE A 27 0.81 20.82 6.58
C ILE A 27 -0.48 20.69 5.76
N VAL A 28 -0.61 21.44 4.65
CA VAL A 28 -1.74 21.32 3.73
C VAL A 28 -1.87 19.89 3.20
N THR A 29 -0.76 19.27 2.78
CA THR A 29 -0.76 17.87 2.31
C THR A 29 -1.19 16.90 3.41
N ASN A 30 -0.74 17.11 4.65
CA ASN A 30 -1.12 16.29 5.79
C ASN A 30 -2.60 16.45 6.18
N LEU A 31 -3.18 17.66 6.03
CA LEU A 31 -4.63 17.87 6.15
C LEU A 31 -5.38 17.10 5.07
N GLY A 32 -4.88 17.10 3.82
CA GLY A 32 -5.41 16.28 2.74
C GLY A 32 -5.48 14.80 3.11
N LEU A 33 -4.36 14.24 3.59
CA LEU A 33 -4.29 12.84 4.05
C LEU A 33 -5.29 12.57 5.19
N LEU A 34 -5.35 13.46 6.19
CA LEU A 34 -6.30 13.31 7.29
C LEU A 34 -7.75 13.33 6.80
N TYR A 35 -8.07 14.16 5.81
CA TYR A 35 -9.42 14.21 5.25
C TYR A 35 -9.77 12.96 4.44
N VAL A 36 -8.80 12.34 3.76
CA VAL A 36 -8.99 11.01 3.18
C VAL A 36 -9.32 9.99 4.27
N ASP A 37 -8.53 9.95 5.35
CA ASP A 37 -8.75 9.01 6.46
C ASP A 37 -10.13 9.18 7.13
N LEU A 38 -10.67 10.41 7.10
CA LEU A 38 -11.99 10.75 7.65
C LEU A 38 -13.13 10.59 6.62
N GLY A 39 -12.85 10.18 5.39
CA GLY A 39 -13.84 10.07 4.30
C GLY A 39 -14.34 11.42 3.76
N ARG A 40 -13.68 12.53 4.10
CA ARG A 40 -14.02 13.90 3.67
C ARG A 40 -13.30 14.24 2.37
N LEU A 41 -13.65 13.51 1.31
CA LEU A 41 -12.88 13.47 0.06
C LEU A 41 -12.82 14.82 -0.68
N ASP A 42 -13.90 15.61 -0.66
CA ASP A 42 -13.92 16.95 -1.28
C ASP A 42 -12.95 17.92 -0.60
N GLU A 43 -12.80 17.80 0.72
CA GLU A 43 -11.85 18.62 1.48
C GLU A 43 -10.42 18.15 1.25
N ALA A 44 -10.21 16.83 1.14
CA ALA A 44 -8.94 16.27 0.74
C ALA A 44 -8.50 16.78 -0.64
N GLU A 45 -9.42 16.81 -1.62
CA GLU A 45 -9.12 17.29 -2.97
C GLU A 45 -8.68 18.75 -2.95
N LYS A 46 -9.43 19.61 -2.24
CA LYS A 46 -9.07 21.03 -2.09
C LYS A 46 -7.67 21.20 -1.48
N MET A 47 -7.35 20.43 -0.45
CA MET A 47 -6.03 20.49 0.19
C MET A 47 -4.93 20.04 -0.78
N TYR A 48 -5.09 18.92 -1.47
CA TYR A 48 -4.07 18.44 -2.41
C TYR A 48 -3.91 19.35 -3.63
N GLN A 49 -4.99 19.89 -4.19
CA GLN A 49 -4.91 20.85 -5.30
C GLN A 49 -4.19 22.13 -4.87
N ARG A 50 -4.49 22.64 -3.66
CA ARG A 50 -3.78 23.78 -3.07
C ARG A 50 -2.28 23.47 -2.90
N ALA A 51 -1.95 22.31 -2.35
CA ALA A 51 -0.56 21.88 -2.18
C ALA A 51 0.16 21.75 -3.53
N LEU A 52 -0.52 21.19 -4.54
CA LEU A 52 0.03 21.03 -5.88
C LEU A 52 0.40 22.38 -6.49
N GLN A 53 -0.53 23.33 -6.50
CA GLN A 53 -0.29 24.68 -7.03
C GLN A 53 0.86 25.38 -6.29
N GLY A 54 0.90 25.26 -4.96
CA GLY A 54 1.97 25.84 -4.15
C GLY A 54 3.35 25.23 -4.46
N TYR A 55 3.45 23.90 -4.55
CA TYR A 55 4.72 23.24 -4.87
C TYR A 55 5.15 23.48 -6.32
N GLU A 56 4.23 23.49 -7.28
CA GLU A 56 4.51 23.86 -8.67
C GLU A 56 5.09 25.28 -8.76
N LYS A 57 4.53 26.22 -8.01
CA LYS A 57 5.03 27.60 -7.95
C LYS A 57 6.39 27.72 -7.26
N ALA A 58 6.58 27.00 -6.15
CA ALA A 58 7.80 27.10 -5.35
C ALA A 58 9.00 26.36 -5.97
N TRP A 59 8.76 25.19 -6.56
CA TRP A 59 9.82 24.26 -6.98
C TRP A 59 9.68 23.71 -8.40
N GLY A 60 8.55 23.98 -9.06
CA GLY A 60 8.27 23.51 -10.40
C GLY A 60 7.49 22.17 -10.46
N PRO A 61 7.03 21.80 -11.66
CA PRO A 61 6.15 20.66 -11.89
C PRO A 61 6.79 19.29 -11.65
N ASP A 62 8.12 19.20 -11.80
CA ASP A 62 8.89 17.95 -11.71
C ASP A 62 9.56 17.77 -10.33
N HIS A 63 9.35 18.68 -9.39
CA HIS A 63 9.93 18.57 -8.06
C HIS A 63 9.32 17.39 -7.27
N THR A 64 10.11 16.79 -6.37
CA THR A 64 9.71 15.58 -5.66
C THR A 64 8.45 15.74 -4.82
N SER A 65 8.30 16.86 -4.12
CA SER A 65 7.08 17.16 -3.35
C SER A 65 5.87 17.34 -4.26
N THR A 66 6.03 18.03 -5.39
CA THR A 66 4.99 18.19 -6.41
C THR A 66 4.50 16.83 -6.89
N LEU A 67 5.42 15.96 -7.31
CA LEU A 67 5.10 14.63 -7.82
C LEU A 67 4.50 13.71 -6.74
N SER A 68 4.89 13.86 -5.49
CA SER A 68 4.25 13.14 -4.37
C SER A 68 2.81 13.60 -4.17
N THR A 69 2.52 14.90 -4.26
CA THR A 69 1.14 15.43 -4.22
C THR A 69 0.32 14.96 -5.42
N VAL A 70 0.90 14.94 -6.63
CA VAL A 70 0.26 14.37 -7.82
C VAL A 70 -0.11 12.90 -7.60
N ASN A 71 0.78 12.07 -7.03
CA ASN A 71 0.45 10.69 -6.68
C ASN A 71 -0.72 10.58 -5.68
N ASN A 72 -0.77 11.46 -4.68
CA ASN A 72 -1.87 11.48 -3.70
C ASN A 72 -3.21 11.87 -4.35
N LEU A 73 -3.20 12.80 -5.31
CA LEU A 73 -4.38 13.10 -6.13
C LEU A 73 -4.81 11.90 -6.97
N GLY A 74 -3.86 11.13 -7.52
CA GLY A 74 -4.16 9.87 -8.20
C GLY A 74 -4.94 8.90 -7.32
N SER A 75 -4.43 8.68 -6.10
CA SER A 75 -5.11 7.84 -5.09
C SER A 75 -6.48 8.38 -4.69
N LEU A 76 -6.62 9.69 -4.51
CA LEU A 76 -7.90 10.30 -4.19
C LEU A 76 -8.91 10.16 -5.32
N TYR A 77 -8.50 10.39 -6.57
CA TYR A 77 -9.37 10.23 -7.73
C TYR A 77 -9.80 8.79 -7.96
N LYS A 78 -8.93 7.82 -7.65
CA LYS A 78 -9.31 6.40 -7.59
C LYS A 78 -10.45 6.17 -6.60
N ILE A 79 -10.33 6.68 -5.36
CA ILE A 79 -11.37 6.53 -4.32
C ILE A 79 -12.69 7.19 -4.76
N LEU A 80 -12.60 8.33 -5.45
CA LEU A 80 -13.76 9.05 -6.00
C LEU A 80 -14.36 8.40 -7.25
N GLY A 81 -13.77 7.31 -7.78
CA GLY A 81 -14.21 6.68 -9.03
C GLY A 81 -13.88 7.48 -10.30
N ARG A 82 -13.05 8.52 -10.19
CA ARG A 82 -12.59 9.37 -11.31
C ARG A 82 -11.35 8.73 -11.97
N LEU A 83 -11.57 7.57 -12.57
CA LEU A 83 -10.50 6.66 -13.00
C LEU A 83 -9.55 7.28 -14.04
N ASP A 84 -10.07 7.99 -15.05
CA ASP A 84 -9.23 8.65 -16.07
C ASP A 84 -8.32 9.72 -15.46
N GLU A 85 -8.79 10.42 -14.45
CA GLU A 85 -8.01 11.45 -13.76
C GLU A 85 -6.98 10.81 -12.82
N ALA A 86 -7.34 9.72 -12.16
CA ALA A 86 -6.43 8.93 -11.35
C ALA A 86 -5.24 8.42 -12.19
N GLU A 87 -5.52 7.83 -13.36
CA GLU A 87 -4.51 7.33 -14.28
C GLU A 87 -3.58 8.44 -14.75
N LYS A 88 -4.13 9.58 -15.20
CA LYS A 88 -3.34 10.75 -15.62
C LYS A 88 -2.41 11.23 -14.51
N MET A 89 -2.89 11.30 -13.27
CA MET A 89 -2.08 11.72 -12.13
C MET A 89 -0.96 10.71 -11.85
N TYR A 90 -1.26 9.42 -11.78
CA TYR A 90 -0.21 8.40 -11.56
C TYR A 90 0.83 8.38 -12.69
N GLN A 91 0.41 8.46 -13.95
CA GLN A 91 1.34 8.53 -15.10
C GLN A 91 2.22 9.78 -15.05
N ARG A 92 1.64 10.94 -14.71
CA ARG A 92 2.41 12.19 -14.51
C ARG A 92 3.44 12.03 -13.38
N ALA A 93 3.05 11.46 -12.25
CA ALA A 93 3.95 11.21 -11.12
C ALA A 93 5.10 10.26 -11.52
N LEU A 94 4.78 9.19 -12.26
CA LEU A 94 5.76 8.21 -12.72
C LEU A 94 6.81 8.86 -13.64
N GLN A 95 6.36 9.53 -14.71
CA GLN A 95 7.26 10.19 -15.66
C GLN A 95 8.17 11.22 -14.98
N GLY A 96 7.61 12.02 -14.07
CA GLY A 96 8.41 13.00 -13.32
C GLY A 96 9.44 12.35 -12.40
N LYS A 97 9.08 11.27 -11.68
CA LYS A 97 10.01 10.59 -10.77
C LYS A 97 11.10 9.83 -11.53
N GLU A 98 10.76 9.23 -12.67
CA GLU A 98 11.73 8.62 -13.59
C GLU A 98 12.76 9.64 -14.08
N LYS A 99 12.31 10.83 -14.48
CA LYS A 99 13.20 11.90 -14.92
C LYS A 99 14.09 12.42 -13.78
N ALA A 100 13.55 12.53 -12.57
CA ALA A 100 14.25 13.12 -11.43
C ALA A 100 15.26 12.15 -10.78
N TRP A 101 14.93 10.85 -10.68
CA TRP A 101 15.71 9.88 -9.90
C TRP A 101 16.07 8.62 -10.66
N GLY A 102 15.56 8.44 -11.87
CA GLY A 102 15.69 7.23 -12.65
C GLY A 102 14.57 6.21 -12.41
N PRO A 103 14.47 5.21 -13.30
CA PRO A 103 13.38 4.24 -13.31
C PRO A 103 13.39 3.26 -12.14
N ASP A 104 14.56 3.02 -11.53
CA ASP A 104 14.77 2.01 -10.47
C ASP A 104 14.82 2.64 -9.06
N HIS A 105 14.64 3.96 -8.93
CA HIS A 105 14.63 4.62 -7.63
C HIS A 105 13.37 4.27 -6.82
N THR A 106 13.48 4.07 -5.52
CA THR A 106 12.36 3.60 -4.68
C THR A 106 11.11 4.46 -4.71
N SER A 107 11.28 5.78 -4.79
CA SER A 107 10.14 6.68 -4.95
C SER A 107 9.45 6.52 -6.30
N THR A 108 10.18 6.14 -7.36
CA THR A 108 9.61 5.81 -8.67
C THR A 108 8.87 4.49 -8.58
N LEU A 109 9.49 3.48 -7.97
CA LEU A 109 8.91 2.15 -7.82
C LEU A 109 7.65 2.12 -6.96
N ALA A 110 7.54 3.03 -5.98
CA ALA A 110 6.30 3.21 -5.22
C ALA A 110 5.13 3.64 -6.12
N ILE A 111 5.38 4.52 -7.10
CA ILE A 111 4.37 4.91 -8.10
C ILE A 111 4.03 3.73 -9.01
N VAL A 112 5.04 2.97 -9.45
CA VAL A 112 4.85 1.76 -10.26
C VAL A 112 3.93 0.78 -9.54
N ASN A 113 4.16 0.50 -8.26
CA ASN A 113 3.29 -0.37 -7.47
C ASN A 113 1.85 0.18 -7.36
N ASN A 114 1.67 1.49 -7.12
CA ASN A 114 0.33 2.09 -7.06
C ASN A 114 -0.40 1.98 -8.40
N LEU A 115 0.32 2.18 -9.51
CA LEU A 115 -0.24 2.06 -10.86
C LEU A 115 -0.56 0.60 -11.21
N GLY A 116 0.25 -0.36 -10.76
CA GLY A 116 -0.04 -1.79 -10.85
C GLY A 116 -1.31 -2.18 -10.11
N LEU A 117 -1.48 -1.72 -8.87
CA LEU A 117 -2.71 -1.91 -8.08
C LEU A 117 -3.91 -1.27 -8.77
N PHE A 118 -3.73 -0.05 -9.28
CA PHE A 118 -4.77 0.66 -10.00
C PHE A 118 -5.24 -0.12 -11.25
N TYR A 119 -4.33 -0.61 -12.08
CA TYR A 119 -4.69 -1.41 -13.25
C TYR A 119 -5.31 -2.77 -12.88
N ALA A 120 -4.83 -3.42 -11.82
CA ALA A 120 -5.41 -4.66 -11.33
C ALA A 120 -6.88 -4.46 -10.92
N ASP A 121 -7.18 -3.40 -10.16
CA ASP A 121 -8.55 -3.05 -9.74
C ASP A 121 -9.48 -2.73 -10.93
N LEU A 122 -8.91 -2.28 -12.06
CA LEU A 122 -9.64 -2.07 -13.31
C LEU A 122 -9.81 -3.35 -14.16
N GLY A 123 -9.23 -4.47 -13.75
CA GLY A 123 -9.15 -5.69 -14.56
C GLY A 123 -8.21 -5.57 -15.76
N ARG A 124 -7.36 -4.54 -15.81
CA ARG A 124 -6.33 -4.32 -16.84
C ARG A 124 -5.07 -5.11 -16.49
N LEU A 125 -5.21 -6.43 -16.43
CA LEU A 125 -4.22 -7.32 -15.83
C LEU A 125 -2.86 -7.30 -16.56
N ASP A 126 -2.84 -7.18 -17.89
CA ASP A 126 -1.60 -7.07 -18.67
C ASP A 126 -0.77 -5.81 -18.32
N GLU A 127 -1.44 -4.71 -17.99
CA GLU A 127 -0.77 -3.47 -17.59
C GLU A 127 -0.34 -3.51 -16.14
N ALA A 128 -1.15 -4.15 -15.28
CA ALA A 128 -0.78 -4.43 -13.90
C ALA A 128 0.48 -5.31 -13.83
N GLU A 129 0.55 -6.36 -14.65
CA GLU A 129 1.69 -7.28 -14.74
C GLU A 129 2.96 -6.52 -15.11
N LYS A 130 2.93 -5.71 -16.18
CA LYS A 130 4.09 -4.89 -16.58
C LYS A 130 4.59 -3.97 -15.46
N MET A 131 3.69 -3.41 -14.66
CA MET A 131 4.08 -2.59 -13.51
C MET A 131 4.72 -3.44 -12.41
N TYR A 132 4.08 -4.55 -12.04
CA TYR A 132 4.54 -5.41 -10.97
C TYR A 132 5.78 -6.25 -11.31
N GLU A 133 6.09 -6.53 -12.57
CA GLU A 133 7.36 -7.15 -12.95
C GLU A 133 8.53 -6.18 -12.80
N ARG A 134 8.27 -4.88 -13.07
CA ARG A 134 9.29 -3.84 -13.01
C ARG A 134 9.71 -3.48 -11.59
N ALA A 135 8.76 -3.40 -10.67
CA ALA A 135 9.03 -2.89 -9.33
C ALA A 135 9.97 -3.77 -8.47
N PRO A 136 9.81 -5.11 -8.41
CA PRO A 136 10.72 -6.00 -7.68
C PRO A 136 12.14 -5.91 -8.20
N GLN A 137 12.35 -5.95 -9.53
CA GLN A 137 13.67 -5.85 -10.14
C GLN A 137 14.38 -4.54 -9.78
N GLY A 138 13.64 -3.42 -9.75
CA GLY A 138 14.19 -2.13 -9.36
C GLY A 138 14.55 -2.08 -7.88
N TYR A 139 13.69 -2.60 -7.00
CA TYR A 139 13.95 -2.60 -5.56
C TYR A 139 15.13 -3.51 -5.20
N GLU A 140 15.23 -4.69 -5.84
CA GLU A 140 16.36 -5.61 -5.71
C GLU A 140 17.69 -4.95 -6.10
N LYS A 141 17.71 -4.20 -7.20
CA LYS A 141 18.90 -3.43 -7.61
C LYS A 141 19.27 -2.34 -6.63
N ALA A 142 18.27 -1.63 -6.09
CA ALA A 142 18.51 -0.45 -5.27
C ALA A 142 18.88 -0.80 -3.81
N TRP A 143 18.37 -1.90 -3.25
CA TRP A 143 18.50 -2.23 -1.81
C TRP A 143 19.04 -3.64 -1.55
N GLY A 144 19.32 -4.42 -2.60
CA GLY A 144 19.63 -5.84 -2.50
C GLY A 144 18.38 -6.72 -2.42
N LEU A 145 18.57 -8.03 -2.63
CA LEU A 145 17.49 -9.03 -2.74
C LEU A 145 16.61 -9.13 -1.48
N ASP A 146 17.14 -8.80 -0.30
CA ASP A 146 16.49 -9.06 0.99
C ASP A 146 15.78 -7.85 1.63
N HIS A 147 15.64 -6.73 0.91
CA HIS A 147 15.05 -5.55 1.52
C HIS A 147 13.52 -5.64 1.63
N THR A 148 13.01 -5.58 2.86
CA THR A 148 11.59 -5.76 3.20
C THR A 148 10.57 -4.89 2.45
N SER A 149 11.02 -3.83 1.77
CA SER A 149 10.18 -2.99 0.92
C SER A 149 9.81 -3.62 -0.43
N THR A 150 10.52 -4.66 -0.90
CA THR A 150 10.21 -5.37 -2.15
C THR A 150 8.95 -6.24 -2.01
N PHE A 151 8.75 -6.79 -0.81
CA PHE A 151 7.81 -7.88 -0.54
C PHE A 151 6.33 -7.55 -0.76
N PRO A 152 5.81 -6.34 -0.41
CA PRO A 152 4.42 -6.00 -0.72
C PRO A 152 4.13 -6.03 -2.22
N THR A 153 5.08 -5.58 -3.03
CA THR A 153 4.96 -5.56 -4.49
C THR A 153 4.95 -6.99 -5.06
N VAL A 154 5.86 -7.85 -4.58
CA VAL A 154 5.90 -9.27 -5.01
C VAL A 154 4.65 -10.02 -4.57
N ASN A 155 4.13 -9.74 -3.37
CA ASN A 155 2.85 -10.30 -2.93
C ASN A 155 1.68 -9.84 -3.81
N ASN A 156 1.67 -8.57 -4.25
CA ASN A 156 0.65 -8.07 -5.19
C ASN A 156 0.77 -8.73 -6.57
N LEU A 157 2.00 -9.02 -7.04
CA LEU A 157 2.22 -9.81 -8.26
C LEU A 157 1.65 -11.23 -8.11
N GLY A 158 1.85 -11.86 -6.95
CA GLY A 158 1.25 -13.16 -6.64
C GLY A 158 -0.28 -13.15 -6.68
N LEU A 159 -0.91 -12.10 -6.13
CA LEU A 159 -2.37 -11.91 -6.22
C LEU A 159 -2.82 -11.76 -7.68
N LEU A 160 -2.11 -10.96 -8.47
CA LEU A 160 -2.41 -10.77 -9.89
C LEU A 160 -2.34 -12.09 -10.66
N TYR A 161 -1.31 -12.91 -10.41
CA TYR A 161 -1.20 -14.22 -11.05
C TYR A 161 -2.31 -15.18 -10.62
N ALA A 162 -2.74 -15.14 -9.36
CA ALA A 162 -3.88 -15.92 -8.91
C ALA A 162 -5.17 -15.51 -9.64
N ASP A 163 -5.41 -14.21 -9.80
CA ASP A 163 -6.56 -13.67 -10.53
C ASP A 163 -6.52 -14.01 -12.03
N LEU A 164 -5.32 -14.12 -12.61
CA LEU A 164 -5.10 -14.61 -13.98
C LEU A 164 -5.23 -16.13 -14.13
N GLY A 165 -5.46 -16.88 -13.05
CA GLY A 165 -5.47 -18.34 -13.05
C GLY A 165 -4.07 -18.98 -13.22
N ARG A 166 -3.01 -18.19 -13.12
CA ARG A 166 -1.59 -18.60 -13.19
C ARG A 166 -1.12 -19.06 -11.81
N LEU A 167 -1.77 -20.11 -11.28
CA LEU A 167 -1.65 -20.50 -9.87
C LEU A 167 -0.21 -20.90 -9.49
N ASP A 168 0.50 -21.61 -10.36
CA ASP A 168 1.90 -22.01 -10.12
C ASP A 168 2.85 -20.80 -10.01
N GLU A 169 2.56 -19.71 -10.72
CA GLU A 169 3.36 -18.48 -10.65
C GLU A 169 3.04 -17.66 -9.41
N ALA A 170 1.76 -17.61 -9.03
CA ALA A 170 1.32 -17.03 -7.76
C ALA A 170 1.99 -17.74 -6.56
N GLU A 171 2.03 -19.08 -6.59
CA GLU A 171 2.64 -19.90 -5.55
C GLU A 171 4.12 -19.55 -5.38
N LYS A 172 4.86 -19.50 -6.49
CA LYS A 172 6.27 -19.12 -6.51
C LYS A 172 6.51 -17.74 -5.90
N MET A 173 5.65 -16.76 -6.20
CA MET A 173 5.78 -15.41 -5.63
C MET A 173 5.58 -15.40 -4.11
N TYR A 174 4.53 -16.06 -3.61
CA TYR A 174 4.29 -16.11 -2.16
C TYR A 174 5.35 -16.90 -1.39
N GLN A 175 5.77 -18.06 -1.91
CA GLN A 175 6.84 -18.85 -1.30
C GLN A 175 8.14 -18.08 -1.24
N ARG A 176 8.49 -17.36 -2.33
CA ARG A 176 9.66 -16.49 -2.37
C ARG A 176 9.61 -15.43 -1.28
N VAL A 177 8.50 -14.70 -1.16
CA VAL A 177 8.34 -13.64 -0.15
C VAL A 177 8.44 -14.19 1.28
N LEU A 178 7.83 -15.35 1.54
CA LEU A 178 7.93 -16.00 2.86
C LEU A 178 9.37 -16.39 3.18
N GLN A 179 10.10 -16.96 2.22
CA GLN A 179 11.50 -17.32 2.40
C GLN A 179 12.38 -16.09 2.66
N GLU A 180 12.14 -14.99 1.94
CA GLU A 180 12.89 -13.74 2.12
C GLU A 180 12.59 -13.11 3.49
N TYR A 181 11.33 -13.15 3.96
CA TYR A 181 11.00 -12.76 5.34
C TYR A 181 11.70 -13.63 6.38
N GLU A 182 11.73 -14.95 6.18
CA GLU A 182 12.42 -15.90 7.06
C GLU A 182 13.92 -15.60 7.12
N ASN A 183 14.55 -15.29 6.00
CA ASN A 183 15.97 -14.92 5.93
C ASN A 183 16.26 -13.59 6.63
N ALA A 184 15.40 -12.58 6.45
CA ALA A 184 15.61 -11.23 7.00
C ALA A 184 15.32 -11.13 8.50
N LEU A 185 14.33 -11.86 9.01
CA LEU A 185 13.84 -11.72 10.39
C LEU A 185 14.18 -12.92 11.29
N GLY A 186 14.52 -14.07 10.70
CA GLY A 186 14.67 -15.35 11.40
C GLY A 186 13.34 -16.08 11.62
N GLN A 187 13.42 -17.41 11.80
CA GLN A 187 12.27 -18.33 11.83
C GLN A 187 11.26 -18.05 12.96
N ASP A 188 11.68 -17.45 14.07
CA ASP A 188 10.77 -17.20 15.20
C ASP A 188 10.03 -15.88 15.06
N VAL A 189 10.70 -14.84 14.55
CA VAL A 189 10.10 -13.50 14.40
C VAL A 189 9.11 -13.48 13.25
N VAL A 190 9.42 -14.16 12.14
CA VAL A 190 8.57 -14.20 10.94
C VAL A 190 7.18 -14.79 11.21
N LYS A 191 7.06 -15.72 12.17
CA LYS A 191 5.80 -16.35 12.58
C LYS A 191 4.83 -15.38 13.27
N ALA A 192 5.29 -14.21 13.72
CA ALA A 192 4.46 -13.17 14.32
C ALA A 192 4.52 -11.84 13.54
N TYR A 193 5.21 -11.84 12.39
CA TYR A 193 5.39 -10.66 11.56
C TYR A 193 4.20 -10.50 10.60
N ILE A 194 3.41 -9.45 10.83
CA ILE A 194 2.12 -9.22 10.16
C ILE A 194 2.20 -9.35 8.62
N PRO A 195 3.16 -8.74 7.91
CA PRO A 195 3.29 -8.94 6.46
C PRO A 195 3.53 -10.39 6.01
N ALA A 196 4.30 -11.17 6.77
CA ALA A 196 4.51 -12.59 6.47
C ALA A 196 3.24 -13.41 6.72
N LEU A 197 2.47 -13.07 7.75
CA LEU A 197 1.18 -13.69 8.02
C LEU A 197 0.16 -13.42 6.92
N TYR A 198 0.11 -12.20 6.38
CA TYR A 198 -0.73 -11.89 5.21
C TYR A 198 -0.33 -12.71 3.98
N THR A 199 0.97 -12.82 3.71
CA THR A 199 1.49 -13.65 2.60
C THR A 199 1.13 -15.12 2.80
N THR A 200 1.24 -15.64 4.03
CA THR A 200 0.86 -17.01 4.40
C THR A 200 -0.62 -17.28 4.14
N ARG A 201 -1.49 -16.34 4.50
CA ARG A 201 -2.94 -16.41 4.23
C ARG A 201 -3.26 -16.37 2.73
N ASN A 202 -2.54 -15.56 1.96
CA ASN A 202 -2.74 -15.49 0.51
C ASN A 202 -2.34 -16.83 -0.14
N LEU A 203 -1.23 -17.42 0.28
CA LEU A 203 -0.81 -18.76 -0.15
C LEU A 203 -1.81 -19.86 0.25
N ALA A 204 -2.40 -19.77 1.45
CA ALA A 204 -3.49 -20.67 1.86
C ALA A 204 -4.70 -20.58 0.92
N THR A 205 -5.08 -19.36 0.55
CA THR A 205 -6.19 -19.10 -0.38
C THR A 205 -5.89 -19.67 -1.77
N LEU A 206 -4.65 -19.53 -2.23
CA LEU A 206 -4.19 -20.12 -3.48
C LEU A 206 -4.26 -21.65 -3.46
N TYR A 207 -3.78 -22.31 -2.41
CA TYR A 207 -3.88 -23.77 -2.30
C TYR A 207 -5.33 -24.25 -2.28
N LYS A 208 -6.24 -23.50 -1.64
CA LYS A 208 -7.67 -23.78 -1.71
C LYS A 208 -8.20 -23.71 -3.15
N GLN A 209 -7.78 -22.71 -3.93
CA GLN A 209 -8.13 -22.60 -5.37
C GLN A 209 -7.58 -23.77 -6.19
N MET A 210 -6.39 -24.28 -5.85
CA MET A 210 -5.77 -25.44 -6.49
C MET A 210 -6.40 -26.79 -6.06
N GLY A 211 -7.35 -26.78 -5.11
CA GLY A 211 -7.95 -27.99 -4.55
C GLY A 211 -7.14 -28.67 -3.43
N GLY A 212 -6.04 -28.08 -2.99
CA GLY A 212 -5.18 -28.54 -1.90
C GLY A 212 -5.71 -28.16 -0.52
N THR A 213 -6.86 -28.73 -0.11
CA THR A 213 -7.55 -28.34 1.13
C THR A 213 -6.70 -28.51 2.39
N GLY A 214 -5.91 -29.59 2.49
CA GLY A 214 -5.04 -29.82 3.66
C GLY A 214 -3.89 -28.80 3.77
N GLN A 215 -3.27 -28.43 2.65
CA GLN A 215 -2.22 -27.41 2.64
C GLN A 215 -2.78 -26.03 2.96
N ALA A 216 -3.97 -25.72 2.46
CA ALA A 216 -4.67 -24.48 2.77
C ALA A 216 -4.98 -24.39 4.28
N GLU A 217 -5.52 -25.45 4.88
CA GLU A 217 -5.85 -25.51 6.31
C GLU A 217 -4.62 -25.32 7.20
N GLU A 218 -3.50 -25.99 6.87
CA GLU A 218 -2.23 -25.82 7.58
C GLU A 218 -1.78 -24.35 7.57
N MET A 219 -1.81 -23.72 6.40
CA MET A 219 -1.36 -22.33 6.24
C MET A 219 -2.30 -21.32 6.91
N TYR A 220 -3.61 -21.52 6.83
CA TYR A 220 -4.57 -20.68 7.56
C TYR A 220 -4.34 -20.79 9.07
N THR A 221 -4.15 -22.00 9.58
CA THR A 221 -3.87 -22.24 11.02
C THR A 221 -2.58 -21.56 11.44
N ARG A 222 -1.50 -21.67 10.65
CA ARG A 222 -0.23 -20.99 10.91
C ARG A 222 -0.40 -19.46 10.95
N ALA A 223 -1.16 -18.90 10.01
CA ALA A 223 -1.42 -17.47 9.96
C ALA A 223 -2.23 -16.99 11.18
N LEU A 224 -3.26 -17.75 11.58
CA LEU A 224 -4.11 -17.43 12.73
C LEU A 224 -3.35 -17.48 14.05
N HIS A 225 -2.62 -18.56 14.33
CA HIS A 225 -1.81 -18.69 15.54
C HIS A 225 -0.80 -17.55 15.70
N GLY A 226 -0.18 -17.10 14.60
CA GLY A 226 0.74 -15.96 14.60
C GLY A 226 0.06 -14.64 14.97
N LEU A 227 -1.17 -14.43 14.53
CA LEU A 227 -1.98 -13.25 14.89
C LEU A 227 -2.40 -13.31 16.37
N GLU A 228 -2.87 -14.46 16.85
CA GLU A 228 -3.30 -14.67 18.23
C GLU A 228 -2.16 -14.49 19.24
N ALA A 229 -0.97 -15.01 18.94
CA ALA A 229 0.23 -14.83 19.78
C ALA A 229 0.58 -13.35 20.00
N ARG A 230 0.17 -12.46 19.08
CA ARG A 230 0.37 -11.01 19.19
C ARG A 230 -0.75 -10.31 19.95
N VAL A 231 -1.98 -10.82 19.90
CA VAL A 231 -3.15 -10.30 20.64
C VAL A 231 -2.94 -10.39 22.17
N LEU A 232 -2.10 -11.34 22.62
CA LEU A 232 -1.71 -11.51 24.02
C LEU A 232 -0.64 -10.50 24.52
N MET A 233 -0.13 -9.61 23.67
CA MET A 233 0.76 -8.49 24.05
C MET A 233 -0.01 -7.15 24.16
N PRO A 234 0.40 -6.18 25.02
CA PRO A 234 -0.35 -4.94 25.24
C PRO A 234 -0.49 -4.07 23.98
N ARG A 235 -1.71 -3.54 23.74
CA ARG A 235 -2.29 -3.11 22.45
C ARG A 235 -1.80 -1.76 21.88
N HIS A 236 -1.75 -1.66 20.54
CA HIS A 236 -1.69 -0.39 19.75
C HIS A 236 -2.96 -0.23 18.88
N PRO A 237 -3.53 0.98 18.70
CA PRO A 237 -4.83 1.20 18.03
C PRO A 237 -4.94 0.73 16.57
N SER A 238 -3.84 0.71 15.81
CA SER A 238 -3.83 0.20 14.43
C SER A 238 -4.11 -1.32 14.33
N THR A 239 -3.88 -2.05 15.43
CA THR A 239 -4.19 -3.48 15.52
C THR A 239 -5.70 -3.72 15.52
N LEU A 240 -6.49 -2.84 16.14
CA LEU A 240 -7.96 -3.00 16.25
C LEU A 240 -8.69 -2.78 14.92
N THR A 241 -8.26 -1.79 14.13
CA THR A 241 -8.84 -1.55 12.79
C THR A 241 -8.55 -2.72 11.84
N SER A 242 -7.35 -3.29 11.93
CA SER A 242 -6.98 -4.47 11.15
C SER A 242 -7.79 -5.71 11.56
N MET A 243 -8.04 -5.88 12.87
CA MET A 243 -8.86 -6.98 13.39
C MET A 243 -10.30 -6.95 12.88
N ASN A 244 -10.95 -5.77 12.89
CA ASN A 244 -12.33 -5.64 12.37
C ASN A 244 -12.42 -5.97 10.88
N ASN A 245 -11.44 -5.56 10.08
CA ASN A 245 -11.41 -5.87 8.65
C ASN A 245 -11.18 -7.37 8.39
N ILE A 246 -10.36 -8.03 9.22
CA ILE A 246 -10.08 -9.47 9.12
C ILE A 246 -11.27 -10.31 9.58
N ALA A 247 -11.90 -9.98 10.72
CA ALA A 247 -13.10 -10.65 11.20
C ALA A 247 -14.24 -10.56 10.18
N PHE A 248 -14.43 -9.39 9.56
CA PHE A 248 -15.39 -9.20 8.47
C PHE A 248 -15.08 -10.07 7.26
N THR A 249 -13.79 -10.26 6.94
CA THR A 249 -13.34 -11.12 5.84
C THR A 249 -13.62 -12.60 6.11
N PHE A 250 -13.33 -13.09 7.33
CA PHE A 250 -13.65 -14.48 7.70
C PHE A 250 -15.15 -14.76 7.71
N GLN A 251 -15.95 -13.80 8.16
CA GLN A 251 -17.41 -13.88 8.12
C GLN A 251 -17.93 -13.93 6.67
N SER A 252 -17.33 -13.16 5.75
CA SER A 252 -17.67 -13.19 4.32
C SER A 252 -17.29 -14.51 3.62
N GLN A 253 -16.37 -15.29 4.19
CA GLN A 253 -15.86 -16.56 3.64
C GLN A 253 -16.47 -17.79 4.32
N GLY A 254 -17.45 -17.61 5.22
CA GLY A 254 -18.16 -18.69 5.91
C GLY A 254 -17.40 -19.35 7.07
N LEU A 255 -16.26 -18.78 7.47
CA LEU A 255 -15.43 -19.25 8.59
C LEU A 255 -15.86 -18.54 9.88
N ASN A 256 -17.10 -18.83 10.31
CA ASN A 256 -17.77 -18.08 11.36
C ASN A 256 -17.23 -18.33 12.77
N GLU A 257 -16.66 -19.52 13.05
CA GLU A 257 -16.05 -19.81 14.36
C GLU A 257 -14.75 -19.00 14.56
N ASP A 258 -13.96 -18.82 13.50
CA ASP A 258 -12.71 -18.06 13.51
C ASP A 258 -12.93 -16.53 13.54
N ALA A 259 -14.05 -16.05 12.98
CA ALA A 259 -14.45 -14.65 13.09
C ALA A 259 -14.84 -14.27 14.54
N ILE A 260 -15.37 -15.21 15.32
CA ILE A 260 -15.79 -14.99 16.71
C ILE A 260 -14.59 -14.93 17.66
N SER A 261 -13.49 -15.64 17.40
CA SER A 261 -12.29 -15.61 18.26
C SER A 261 -11.50 -14.29 18.16
N LEU A 262 -11.75 -13.50 17.11
CA LEU A 262 -11.06 -12.24 16.80
C LEU A 262 -11.81 -10.97 17.24
N MET A 263 -13.06 -11.09 17.72
CA MET A 263 -13.90 -10.00 18.25
C MET A 263 -13.78 -9.88 19.77
#